data_AF-A0A952IML2-F1
#
_entry.id   AF-A0A952IML2-F1
#
_cell.length_a   1.000
_cell.length_b   1.000
_cell.length_c   1.000
_cell.angle_alpha   90.00
_cell.angle_beta   90.00
_cell.angle_gamma   90.00
#
_symmetry.space_group_name_H-M   'P 1'
#
loop_
_entity.id
_entity.type
_entity.pdbx_description
1 polymer ?
#
loop_
_entity_poly.entity_id
_entity_poly.type
_entity_poly.pdbx_seq_one_letter_code
_entity_poly.pdbx_strand_id
1 'polypeptide(L)'
;MSYGSFVLMLHSHLPFYRKAGMWPFGEENLYECIAETYLPLLNALEELVSEGIQPNITVGITPILAEQLADSHLQQGFIDYIQTRLKAASEDIERYPDPKVKDSKHLAYLADYYHKHFTQLLDDFINRYDKNLLKAFKDLQDTGAIEITTSGATHGFSPLLGLQESINAQFKVGVETYKRHFGKDPKGCWLPECAYRPAHSEVAVGKNHHALSTDAFLYENGLQYFFTEYHAIEGSTGVEARRDFGLYGAIQYIPTDNPQTHRIATGFSTDEAYWMKDYPVAVMGRNNRASFQVWSAADGYPGDGVYREFHKKDEQSGLHFWRITSKDCELGDKGLYDPVKALEQTTSHADHYANMIYHQLKEHYEATGKERLVMVSFDTELFGHWWFEGITWLKQVIRQLNKVEQVSVETASAYLHNTPPQCAIELPESTWGQGGHYWVWQNQHTDWMWPIIHQAEETMTDLVVQHPDESDPMKVRILNQAFRELLLLQSSDWPFLVTTFQAKDYAIERFNEHVDNFKQLADMLTKSSIDNALLSTLEEKNNPFPNIHYRWYQGLSGATDAMPPQPVGV
;
A
#
# COMPACT_ATOMS: atom_id res chain seq x y z
N MET A 1 -14.63 -26.41 17.21
CA MET A 1 -14.90 -25.03 17.64
C MET A 1 -13.67 -24.22 17.27
N SER A 2 -13.88 -23.07 16.65
CA SER A 2 -12.81 -22.12 16.36
C SER A 2 -12.30 -21.50 17.67
N TYR A 3 -11.01 -21.21 17.75
CA TYR A 3 -10.44 -20.34 18.80
C TYR A 3 -10.46 -18.87 18.38
N GLY A 4 -10.63 -18.62 17.07
CA GLY A 4 -10.74 -17.28 16.52
C GLY A 4 -10.26 -17.21 15.07
N SER A 5 -10.14 -15.98 14.59
CA SER A 5 -9.93 -15.68 13.18
C SER A 5 -8.58 -15.01 12.94
N PHE A 6 -7.94 -15.39 11.83
CA PHE A 6 -6.76 -14.74 11.29
C PHE A 6 -7.14 -14.00 10.01
N VAL A 7 -6.92 -12.69 10.01
CA VAL A 7 -7.17 -11.81 8.86
C VAL A 7 -5.85 -11.22 8.41
N LEU A 8 -5.45 -11.52 7.18
CA LEU A 8 -4.26 -10.95 6.56
C LEU A 8 -4.65 -9.89 5.53
N MET A 9 -4.06 -8.71 5.65
CA MET A 9 -4.22 -7.58 4.74
C MET A 9 -2.86 -7.21 4.10
N LEU A 10 -2.74 -7.36 2.78
CA LEU A 10 -1.57 -6.88 2.03
C LEU A 10 -1.88 -5.54 1.40
N HIS A 11 -1.08 -4.50 1.64
CA HIS A 11 -1.23 -3.18 1.03
C HIS A 11 -0.28 -3.04 -0.17
N SER A 12 -0.79 -2.98 -1.40
CA SER A 12 0.01 -2.82 -2.62
C SER A 12 -0.09 -1.39 -3.14
N HIS A 13 1.04 -0.69 -3.15
CA HIS A 13 1.10 0.70 -3.56
C HIS A 13 2.46 1.08 -4.14
N LEU A 14 2.42 1.84 -5.23
CA LEU A 14 3.53 2.61 -5.76
C LEU A 14 2.98 3.95 -6.27
N PRO A 15 3.74 5.06 -6.14
CA PRO A 15 3.35 6.32 -6.74
C PRO A 15 3.34 6.22 -8.27
N PHE A 16 2.82 7.24 -8.93
CA PHE A 16 2.74 7.26 -10.39
C PHE A 16 4.13 7.45 -11.02
N TYR A 17 4.73 6.39 -11.56
CA TYR A 17 6.07 6.37 -12.15
C TYR A 17 6.09 6.49 -13.68
N ARG A 18 4.96 6.24 -14.34
CA ARG A 18 4.87 6.23 -15.80
C ARG A 18 5.46 7.50 -16.42
N LYS A 19 6.42 7.33 -17.33
CA LYS A 19 7.14 8.40 -18.04
C LYS A 19 7.75 9.47 -17.12
N ALA A 20 8.06 9.10 -15.88
CA ALA A 20 8.59 9.98 -14.85
C ALA A 20 9.98 9.52 -14.35
N GLY A 21 10.82 9.07 -15.27
CA GLY A 21 12.14 8.47 -14.99
C GLY A 21 12.14 6.96 -15.21
N MET A 22 13.33 6.40 -15.43
CA MET A 22 13.54 4.95 -15.55
C MET A 22 14.27 4.41 -14.32
N TRP A 23 15.47 4.93 -14.05
CA TRP A 23 16.37 4.50 -12.97
C TRP A 23 17.17 5.70 -12.41
N PRO A 24 17.54 5.76 -11.12
CA PRO A 24 17.30 4.76 -10.05
C PRO A 24 15.91 4.84 -9.43
N PHE A 25 15.13 5.87 -9.75
CA PHE A 25 13.73 6.04 -9.35
C PHE A 25 12.87 6.27 -10.60
N GLY A 26 11.77 5.53 -10.73
CA GLY A 26 10.92 5.59 -11.91
C GLY A 26 10.28 4.24 -12.25
N GLU A 27 10.08 4.02 -13.54
CA GLU A 27 9.37 2.82 -14.03
C GLU A 27 10.05 1.50 -13.60
N GLU A 28 11.38 1.47 -13.40
CA GLU A 28 12.07 0.26 -12.94
C GLU A 28 11.59 -0.20 -11.56
N ASN A 29 11.17 0.71 -10.66
CA ASN A 29 10.60 0.33 -9.37
C ASN A 29 9.30 -0.46 -9.54
N LEU A 30 8.45 -0.07 -10.50
CA LEU A 30 7.25 -0.83 -10.84
C LEU A 30 7.61 -2.18 -11.43
N TYR A 31 8.59 -2.24 -12.33
CA TYR A 31 9.01 -3.50 -12.96
C TYR A 31 9.63 -4.48 -11.97
N GLU A 32 10.43 -4.00 -11.02
CA GLU A 32 10.95 -4.79 -9.90
C GLU A 32 9.80 -5.36 -9.06
N CYS A 33 8.81 -4.55 -8.68
CA CYS A 33 7.67 -5.01 -7.89
C CYS A 33 6.76 -5.98 -8.65
N ILE A 34 6.56 -5.80 -9.97
CA ILE A 34 5.87 -6.79 -10.79
C ILE A 34 6.64 -8.12 -10.78
N ALA A 35 7.95 -8.08 -11.03
CA ALA A 35 8.80 -9.27 -11.15
C ALA A 35 8.89 -10.05 -9.83
N GLU A 36 9.08 -9.34 -8.72
CA GLU A 36 9.46 -9.93 -7.45
C GLU A 36 8.27 -10.11 -6.49
N THR A 37 7.19 -9.32 -6.64
CA THR A 37 6.06 -9.32 -5.70
C THR A 37 4.75 -9.75 -6.37
N TYR A 38 4.21 -8.96 -7.29
CA TYR A 38 2.81 -9.13 -7.73
C TYR A 38 2.59 -10.39 -8.56
N LEU A 39 3.49 -10.67 -9.51
CA LEU A 39 3.40 -11.86 -10.34
C LEU A 39 3.68 -13.15 -9.53
N PRO A 40 4.74 -13.21 -8.68
CA PRO A 40 4.90 -14.32 -7.75
C PRO A 40 3.74 -14.52 -6.78
N LEU A 41 3.13 -13.45 -6.27
CA LEU A 41 1.95 -13.54 -5.39
C LEU A 41 0.77 -14.20 -6.10
N LEU A 42 0.44 -13.77 -7.33
CA LEU A 42 -0.61 -14.39 -8.14
C LEU A 42 -0.34 -15.88 -8.36
N ASN A 43 0.89 -16.23 -8.75
CA ASN A 43 1.31 -17.61 -8.93
C ASN A 43 1.11 -18.45 -7.65
N ALA A 44 1.50 -17.91 -6.49
CA ALA A 44 1.37 -18.57 -5.21
C ALA A 44 -0.09 -18.78 -4.78
N LEU A 45 -0.95 -17.78 -5.01
CA LEU A 45 -2.38 -17.85 -4.71
C LEU A 45 -3.09 -18.87 -5.61
N GLU A 46 -2.83 -18.86 -6.93
CA GLU A 46 -3.40 -19.83 -7.85
C GLU A 46 -2.93 -21.26 -7.55
N GLU A 47 -1.67 -21.44 -7.12
CA GLU A 47 -1.17 -22.75 -6.72
C GLU A 47 -1.90 -23.28 -5.47
N LEU A 48 -2.10 -22.45 -4.44
CA LEU A 48 -2.91 -22.81 -3.27
C LEU A 48 -4.33 -23.23 -3.66
N VAL A 49 -4.97 -22.45 -4.54
CA VAL A 49 -6.31 -22.78 -5.05
C VAL A 49 -6.30 -24.12 -5.80
N SER A 50 -5.27 -24.39 -6.61
CA SER A 50 -5.10 -25.66 -7.33
C SER A 50 -4.89 -26.86 -6.40
N GLU A 51 -4.32 -26.64 -5.21
CA GLU A 51 -4.17 -27.61 -4.13
C GLU A 51 -5.48 -27.83 -3.33
N GLY A 52 -6.54 -27.08 -3.64
CA GLY A 52 -7.80 -27.09 -2.91
C GLY A 52 -7.79 -26.27 -1.62
N ILE A 53 -6.81 -25.39 -1.43
CA ILE A 53 -6.68 -24.49 -0.28
C ILE A 53 -7.18 -23.11 -0.68
N GLN A 54 -8.20 -22.61 0.03
CA GLN A 54 -8.66 -21.24 -0.15
C GLN A 54 -7.75 -20.28 0.63
N PRO A 55 -7.05 -19.33 -0.03
CA PRO A 55 -6.16 -18.43 0.66
C PRO A 55 -6.86 -17.52 1.66
N ASN A 56 -8.06 -17.02 1.30
CA ASN A 56 -8.89 -16.12 2.11
C ASN A 56 -8.13 -14.90 2.63
N ILE A 57 -7.29 -14.28 1.80
CA ILE A 57 -6.55 -13.08 2.18
C ILE A 57 -7.19 -11.82 1.60
N THR A 58 -6.91 -10.68 2.23
CA THR A 58 -7.31 -9.37 1.73
C THR A 58 -6.10 -8.69 1.06
N VAL A 59 -6.27 -8.19 -0.16
CA VAL A 59 -5.22 -7.52 -0.95
C VAL A 59 -5.71 -6.14 -1.35
N GLY A 60 -5.12 -5.09 -0.81
CA GLY A 60 -5.36 -3.72 -1.22
C GLY A 60 -4.55 -3.39 -2.45
N ILE A 61 -5.21 -2.98 -3.53
CA ILE A 61 -4.56 -2.44 -4.71
C ILE A 61 -4.96 -0.98 -4.84
N THR A 62 -4.01 -0.08 -4.61
CA THR A 62 -4.31 1.36 -4.73
C THR A 62 -4.77 1.71 -6.15
N PRO A 63 -5.69 2.66 -6.33
CA PRO A 63 -6.20 3.03 -7.64
C PRO A 63 -5.09 3.45 -8.61
N ILE A 64 -4.11 4.24 -8.14
CA ILE A 64 -2.98 4.66 -8.96
C ILE A 64 -2.07 3.50 -9.39
N LEU A 65 -1.90 2.47 -8.56
CA LEU A 65 -1.18 1.25 -8.94
C LEU A 65 -1.98 0.46 -9.98
N ALA A 66 -3.29 0.31 -9.79
CA ALA A 66 -4.15 -0.37 -10.76
C ALA A 66 -4.08 0.30 -12.15
N GLU A 67 -4.10 1.63 -12.21
CA GLU A 67 -3.92 2.36 -13.48
C GLU A 67 -2.60 2.02 -14.16
N GLN A 68 -1.52 1.91 -13.39
CA GLN A 68 -0.19 1.60 -13.92
C GLN A 68 -0.08 0.14 -14.41
N LEU A 69 -0.64 -0.81 -13.67
CA LEU A 69 -0.65 -2.23 -14.07
C LEU A 69 -1.51 -2.49 -15.32
N ALA A 70 -2.50 -1.65 -15.58
CA ALA A 70 -3.36 -1.71 -16.76
C ALA A 70 -2.79 -0.98 -17.99
N ASP A 71 -1.73 -0.18 -17.83
CA ASP A 71 -1.20 0.66 -18.89
C ASP A 71 -0.31 -0.12 -19.87
N SER A 72 -0.61 -0.02 -21.17
CA SER A 72 0.08 -0.78 -22.21
C SER A 72 1.56 -0.41 -22.38
N HIS A 73 1.94 0.85 -22.10
CA HIS A 73 3.35 1.28 -22.15
C HIS A 73 4.13 0.58 -21.04
N LEU A 74 3.59 0.56 -19.82
CA LEU A 74 4.22 -0.12 -18.68
C LEU A 74 4.23 -1.65 -18.82
N GLN A 75 3.19 -2.26 -19.38
CA GLN A 75 3.17 -3.70 -19.68
C GLN A 75 4.27 -4.09 -20.67
N GLN A 76 4.51 -3.26 -21.70
CA GLN A 76 5.60 -3.50 -22.63
C GLN A 76 6.97 -3.22 -21.99
N GLY A 77 7.09 -2.14 -21.20
CA GLY A 77 8.31 -1.83 -20.48
C GLY A 77 8.73 -2.94 -19.51
N PHE A 78 7.78 -3.61 -18.85
CA PHE A 78 8.07 -4.78 -18.02
C PHE A 78 8.67 -5.95 -18.82
N ILE A 79 8.16 -6.20 -20.04
CA ILE A 79 8.70 -7.24 -20.93
C ILE A 79 10.15 -6.91 -21.29
N ASP A 80 10.41 -5.67 -21.67
CA ASP A 80 11.75 -5.20 -22.05
C ASP A 80 12.72 -5.26 -20.85
N TYR A 81 12.22 -4.95 -19.64
CA TYR A 81 12.95 -5.10 -18.39
C TYR A 81 13.37 -6.55 -18.12
N ILE A 82 12.43 -7.50 -18.17
CA ILE A 82 12.71 -8.92 -17.94
C ILE A 82 13.66 -9.47 -19.01
N GLN A 83 13.51 -9.07 -20.28
CA GLN A 83 14.44 -9.45 -21.35
C GLN A 83 15.87 -8.95 -21.09
N THR A 84 16.02 -7.75 -20.54
CA THR A 84 17.32 -7.20 -20.13
C THR A 84 17.93 -8.03 -18.99
N ARG A 85 17.13 -8.42 -17.99
CA ARG A 85 17.57 -9.30 -16.89
C ARG A 85 17.94 -10.71 -17.37
N LEU A 86 17.19 -11.27 -18.32
CA LEU A 86 17.50 -12.55 -18.95
C LEU A 86 18.86 -12.50 -19.65
N LYS A 87 19.09 -11.47 -20.46
CA LYS A 87 20.37 -11.26 -21.14
C LYS A 87 21.53 -11.17 -20.13
N ALA A 88 21.37 -10.37 -19.07
CA ALA A 88 22.39 -10.23 -18.04
C ALA A 88 22.68 -11.56 -17.33
N ALA A 89 21.64 -12.36 -17.03
CA ALA A 89 21.81 -13.69 -16.46
C ALA A 89 22.52 -14.66 -17.44
N SER A 90 22.21 -14.61 -18.74
CA SER A 90 22.93 -15.38 -19.77
C SER A 90 24.41 -15.02 -19.85
N GLU A 91 24.74 -13.74 -19.84
CA GLU A 91 26.12 -13.25 -19.84
C GLU A 91 26.87 -13.70 -18.58
N ASP A 92 26.20 -13.74 -17.43
CA ASP A 92 26.76 -14.26 -16.17
C ASP A 92 26.99 -15.77 -16.18
N ILE A 93 26.12 -16.56 -16.82
CA ILE A 93 26.32 -18.00 -17.04
C ILE A 93 27.63 -18.24 -17.83
N GLU A 94 27.93 -17.40 -18.82
CA GLU A 94 29.15 -17.51 -19.62
C GLU A 94 30.38 -16.96 -18.89
N ARG A 95 30.20 -15.91 -18.08
CA ARG A 95 31.28 -15.20 -17.37
C ARG A 95 31.82 -15.96 -16.16
N TYR A 96 30.95 -16.55 -15.34
CA TYR A 96 31.35 -17.11 -14.05
C TYR A 96 32.10 -18.43 -14.09
N PRO A 97 32.11 -19.24 -15.15
CA PRO A 97 33.07 -20.35 -15.28
C PRO A 97 34.55 -19.92 -15.42
N ASP A 98 34.99 -18.90 -14.68
CA ASP A 98 36.37 -18.39 -14.60
C ASP A 98 37.09 -18.94 -13.34
N PRO A 99 38.20 -19.69 -13.48
CA PRO A 99 39.01 -20.17 -12.36
C PRO A 99 39.64 -19.09 -11.48
N LYS A 100 39.71 -17.84 -11.93
CA LYS A 100 40.25 -16.71 -11.17
C LYS A 100 39.25 -16.11 -10.19
N VAL A 101 37.96 -16.37 -10.40
CA VAL A 101 36.88 -15.89 -9.54
C VAL A 101 36.70 -16.90 -8.40
N LYS A 102 36.59 -16.42 -7.17
CA LYS A 102 36.30 -17.28 -6.01
C LYS A 102 34.86 -17.80 -6.11
N ASP A 103 34.65 -19.07 -5.77
CA ASP A 103 33.31 -19.71 -5.74
C ASP A 103 32.56 -19.63 -7.09
N SER A 104 33.32 -19.56 -8.18
CA SER A 104 32.84 -19.26 -9.53
C SER A 104 31.80 -20.25 -10.07
N LYS A 105 31.91 -21.54 -9.69
CA LYS A 105 30.91 -22.56 -9.97
C LYS A 105 29.54 -22.27 -9.31
N HIS A 106 29.54 -21.74 -8.09
CA HIS A 106 28.31 -21.41 -7.37
C HIS A 106 27.66 -20.15 -7.96
N LEU A 107 28.46 -19.17 -8.36
CA LEU A 107 27.98 -17.99 -9.08
C LEU A 107 27.34 -18.38 -10.43
N ALA A 108 27.97 -19.28 -11.20
CA ALA A 108 27.37 -19.80 -12.44
C ALA A 108 26.05 -20.55 -12.18
N TYR A 109 25.96 -21.32 -11.09
CA TYR A 109 24.72 -21.96 -10.67
C TYR A 109 23.62 -20.92 -10.34
N LEU A 110 23.96 -19.84 -9.62
CA LEU A 110 23.00 -18.79 -9.31
C LEU A 110 22.58 -17.98 -10.55
N ALA A 111 23.48 -17.77 -11.51
CA ALA A 111 23.15 -17.13 -12.77
C ALA A 111 22.13 -17.98 -13.58
N ASP A 112 22.33 -19.30 -13.63
CA ASP A 112 21.35 -20.23 -14.22
C ASP A 112 20.03 -20.26 -13.45
N TYR A 113 20.07 -20.18 -12.11
CA TYR A 113 18.88 -20.04 -11.28
C TYR A 113 18.07 -18.79 -11.66
N TYR A 114 18.71 -17.62 -11.76
CA TYR A 114 18.02 -16.38 -12.15
C TYR A 114 17.55 -16.41 -13.60
N HIS A 115 18.33 -16.98 -14.52
CA HIS A 115 17.91 -17.13 -15.90
C HIS A 115 16.61 -17.94 -16.02
N LYS A 116 16.52 -19.08 -15.31
CA LYS A 116 15.30 -19.88 -15.23
C LYS A 116 14.14 -19.14 -14.58
N HIS A 117 14.42 -18.43 -13.49
CA HIS A 117 13.41 -17.63 -12.79
C HIS A 117 12.81 -16.56 -13.69
N PHE A 118 13.63 -15.72 -14.36
CA PHE A 118 13.14 -14.70 -15.28
C PHE A 118 12.46 -15.28 -16.52
N THR A 119 12.90 -16.46 -16.98
CA THR A 119 12.22 -17.16 -18.09
C THR A 119 10.79 -17.53 -17.70
N GLN A 120 10.60 -18.08 -16.49
CA GLN A 120 9.29 -18.42 -15.97
C GLN A 120 8.42 -17.17 -15.76
N LEU A 121 8.97 -16.09 -15.18
CA LEU A 121 8.22 -14.85 -14.99
C LEU A 121 7.74 -14.25 -16.33
N LEU A 122 8.59 -14.28 -17.36
CA LEU A 122 8.19 -13.79 -18.69
C LEU A 122 7.07 -14.63 -19.30
N ASP A 123 7.16 -15.95 -19.17
CA ASP A 123 6.14 -16.89 -19.63
C ASP A 123 4.81 -16.70 -18.87
N ASP A 124 4.86 -16.59 -17.54
CA ASP A 124 3.68 -16.34 -16.73
C ASP A 124 3.02 -15.00 -17.11
N PHE A 125 3.81 -13.94 -17.24
CA PHE A 125 3.27 -12.62 -17.59
C PHE A 125 2.61 -12.62 -18.97
N ILE A 126 3.27 -13.17 -19.99
CA ILE A 126 2.79 -13.12 -21.38
C ILE A 126 1.73 -14.20 -21.65
N ASN A 127 2.03 -15.46 -21.33
CA ASN A 127 1.24 -16.60 -21.78
C ASN A 127 0.19 -17.03 -20.76
N ARG A 128 0.49 -16.96 -19.45
CA ARG A 128 -0.49 -17.33 -18.40
C ARG A 128 -1.49 -16.21 -18.14
N TYR A 129 -1.03 -14.97 -18.01
CA TYR A 129 -1.88 -13.83 -17.63
C TYR A 129 -2.22 -12.86 -18.76
N ASP A 130 -1.75 -13.09 -19.99
CA ASP A 130 -2.00 -12.22 -21.15
C ASP A 130 -1.68 -10.74 -20.85
N LYS A 131 -0.57 -10.51 -20.14
CA LYS A 131 -0.08 -9.20 -19.66
C LYS A 131 -1.05 -8.46 -18.73
N ASN A 132 -2.09 -9.12 -18.21
CA ASN A 132 -3.17 -8.50 -17.46
C ASN A 132 -3.28 -9.06 -16.03
N LEU A 133 -2.42 -8.56 -15.15
CA LEU A 133 -2.39 -8.97 -13.74
C LEU A 133 -3.66 -8.60 -12.98
N LEU A 134 -4.29 -7.46 -13.31
CA LEU A 134 -5.54 -7.05 -12.67
C LEU A 134 -6.68 -8.03 -12.95
N LYS A 135 -6.75 -8.57 -14.16
CA LYS A 135 -7.70 -9.63 -14.48
C LYS A 135 -7.45 -10.87 -13.63
N ALA A 136 -6.19 -11.27 -13.42
CA ALA A 136 -5.87 -12.43 -12.58
C ALA A 136 -6.30 -12.23 -11.12
N PHE A 137 -6.02 -11.05 -10.53
CA PHE A 137 -6.53 -10.69 -9.21
C PHE A 137 -8.06 -10.68 -9.17
N LYS A 138 -8.71 -10.13 -10.19
CA LYS A 138 -10.17 -10.14 -10.32
C LYS A 138 -10.74 -11.56 -10.33
N ASP A 139 -10.15 -12.47 -11.09
CA ASP A 139 -10.60 -13.86 -11.20
C ASP A 139 -10.47 -14.60 -9.86
N LEU A 140 -9.38 -14.37 -9.11
CA LEU A 140 -9.23 -14.87 -7.74
C LEU A 140 -10.29 -14.28 -6.79
N GLN A 141 -10.61 -13.00 -6.93
CA GLN A 141 -11.66 -12.38 -6.12
C GLN A 141 -13.05 -12.93 -6.47
N ASP A 142 -13.34 -13.15 -7.75
CA ASP A 142 -14.65 -13.64 -8.20
C ASP A 142 -14.92 -15.09 -7.79
N THR A 143 -13.85 -15.88 -7.62
CA THR A 143 -13.93 -17.24 -7.06
C THR A 143 -13.96 -17.27 -5.53
N GLY A 144 -13.80 -16.11 -4.87
CA GLY A 144 -13.79 -15.98 -3.42
C GLY A 144 -12.46 -16.33 -2.75
N ALA A 145 -11.39 -16.57 -3.53
CA ALA A 145 -10.07 -16.93 -3.02
C ALA A 145 -9.38 -15.78 -2.29
N ILE A 146 -9.67 -14.54 -2.70
CA ILE A 146 -9.21 -13.30 -2.06
C ILE A 146 -10.33 -12.27 -2.00
N GLU A 147 -10.13 -11.23 -1.19
CA GLU A 147 -10.85 -9.97 -1.26
C GLU A 147 -9.91 -8.86 -1.72
N ILE A 148 -10.36 -7.96 -2.60
CA ILE A 148 -9.59 -6.78 -3.01
C ILE A 148 -10.21 -5.54 -2.38
N THR A 149 -9.39 -4.72 -1.72
CA THR A 149 -9.80 -3.40 -1.20
C THR A 149 -9.25 -2.28 -2.07
N THR A 150 -9.91 -1.12 -2.04
CA THR A 150 -9.43 0.12 -2.68
C THR A 150 -8.70 1.02 -1.67
N SER A 151 -8.33 2.22 -2.10
CA SER A 151 -7.74 3.29 -1.27
C SER A 151 -8.11 4.67 -1.84
N GLY A 152 -7.53 5.74 -1.30
CA GLY A 152 -7.55 7.06 -1.95
C GLY A 152 -6.86 6.99 -3.33
N ALA A 153 -7.39 7.71 -4.31
CA ALA A 153 -7.00 7.68 -5.72
C ALA A 153 -5.49 7.59 -5.95
N THR A 154 -4.75 8.52 -5.34
CA THR A 154 -3.29 8.64 -5.45
C THR A 154 -2.62 8.45 -4.09
N HIS A 155 -3.28 7.73 -3.19
CA HIS A 155 -2.79 7.55 -1.82
C HIS A 155 -2.55 8.89 -1.10
N GLY A 156 -3.42 9.88 -1.32
CA GLY A 156 -3.26 11.19 -0.69
C GLY A 156 -3.47 11.14 0.82
N PHE A 157 -2.65 11.86 1.57
CA PHE A 157 -2.69 11.87 3.04
C PHE A 157 -3.93 12.61 3.58
N SER A 158 -5.06 11.91 3.62
CA SER A 158 -6.39 12.52 3.78
C SER A 158 -6.53 13.46 4.99
N PRO A 159 -5.92 13.21 6.16
CA PRO A 159 -6.09 14.13 7.29
C PRO A 159 -5.59 15.56 7.05
N LEU A 160 -4.57 15.76 6.20
CA LEU A 160 -3.92 17.05 5.96
C LEU A 160 -4.40 17.77 4.68
N LEU A 161 -5.31 17.17 3.92
CA LEU A 161 -5.99 17.84 2.81
C LEU A 161 -6.93 18.92 3.36
N GLY A 162 -6.89 20.11 2.78
CA GLY A 162 -7.51 21.32 3.33
C GLY A 162 -9.01 21.42 3.08
N LEU A 163 -9.51 20.78 2.01
CA LEU A 163 -10.90 20.85 1.58
C LEU A 163 -11.60 19.49 1.62
N GLN A 164 -12.90 19.49 1.97
CA GLN A 164 -13.71 18.26 2.00
C GLN A 164 -13.88 17.67 0.61
N GLU A 165 -13.94 18.52 -0.41
CA GLU A 165 -13.95 18.22 -1.84
C GLU A 165 -12.77 17.33 -2.22
N SER A 166 -11.56 17.68 -1.77
CA SER A 166 -10.34 16.92 -2.04
C SER A 166 -10.35 15.54 -1.39
N ILE A 167 -10.78 15.46 -0.14
CA ILE A 167 -10.84 14.19 0.60
C ILE A 167 -11.87 13.27 -0.04
N ASN A 168 -13.07 13.80 -0.33
CA ASN A 168 -14.11 13.05 -1.03
C ASN A 168 -13.65 12.61 -2.42
N ALA A 169 -12.99 13.49 -3.18
CA ALA A 169 -12.47 13.19 -4.51
C ALA A 169 -11.49 11.99 -4.50
N GLN A 170 -10.59 11.92 -3.50
CA GLN A 170 -9.66 10.80 -3.35
C GLN A 170 -10.41 9.46 -3.23
N PHE A 171 -11.41 9.37 -2.35
CA PHE A 171 -12.18 8.13 -2.17
C PHE A 171 -13.14 7.86 -3.32
N LYS A 172 -13.80 8.88 -3.87
CA LYS A 172 -14.72 8.75 -5.00
C LYS A 172 -14.02 8.20 -6.23
N VAL A 173 -12.90 8.80 -6.62
CA VAL A 173 -12.09 8.32 -7.76
C VAL A 173 -11.54 6.92 -7.47
N GLY A 174 -11.17 6.62 -6.22
CA GLY A 174 -10.71 5.29 -5.84
C GLY A 174 -11.78 4.20 -5.99
N VAL A 175 -13.01 4.49 -5.59
CA VAL A 175 -14.17 3.60 -5.73
C VAL A 175 -14.54 3.41 -7.21
N GLU A 176 -14.61 4.49 -8.00
CA GLU A 176 -14.95 4.38 -9.43
C GLU A 176 -13.85 3.64 -10.24
N THR A 177 -12.58 3.83 -9.87
CA THR A 177 -11.46 3.09 -10.47
C THR A 177 -11.53 1.61 -10.13
N TYR A 178 -11.82 1.27 -8.88
CA TYR A 178 -12.04 -0.12 -8.46
C TYR A 178 -13.17 -0.77 -9.27
N LYS A 179 -14.33 -0.11 -9.39
CA LYS A 179 -15.47 -0.64 -10.16
C LYS A 179 -15.11 -0.93 -11.61
N ARG A 180 -14.35 -0.04 -12.26
CA ARG A 180 -13.92 -0.24 -13.65
C ARG A 180 -13.03 -1.47 -13.82
N HIS A 181 -12.10 -1.71 -12.91
CA HIS A 181 -11.16 -2.83 -13.02
C HIS A 181 -11.73 -4.15 -12.52
N PHE A 182 -12.53 -4.13 -11.45
CA PHE A 182 -12.98 -5.35 -10.77
C PHE A 182 -14.48 -5.65 -10.93
N GLY A 183 -15.25 -4.75 -11.54
CA GLY A 183 -16.64 -4.98 -11.93
C GLY A 183 -17.66 -5.05 -10.79
N LYS A 184 -17.29 -4.65 -9.58
CA LYS A 184 -18.16 -4.61 -8.39
C LYS A 184 -17.80 -3.44 -7.48
N ASP A 185 -18.65 -3.13 -6.51
CA ASP A 185 -18.34 -2.12 -5.49
C ASP A 185 -17.30 -2.66 -4.49
N PRO A 186 -16.27 -1.88 -4.12
CA PRO A 186 -15.36 -2.26 -3.05
C PRO A 186 -16.07 -2.19 -1.71
N LYS A 187 -15.82 -3.16 -0.83
CA LYS A 187 -16.29 -3.12 0.56
C LYS A 187 -15.30 -2.43 1.49
N GLY A 188 -14.02 -2.77 1.38
CA GLY A 188 -12.97 -2.25 2.25
C GLY A 188 -12.15 -1.13 1.64
N CYS A 189 -11.56 -0.32 2.53
CA CYS A 189 -10.59 0.71 2.19
C CYS A 189 -9.32 0.55 3.01
N TRP A 190 -8.18 0.55 2.34
CA TRP A 190 -6.92 0.91 2.98
C TRP A 190 -6.84 2.45 3.04
N LEU A 191 -6.93 3.03 4.23
CA LEU A 191 -6.66 4.46 4.40
C LEU A 191 -5.19 4.71 4.09
N PRO A 192 -4.84 5.72 3.28
CA PRO A 192 -3.45 6.07 3.06
C PRO A 192 -2.72 6.22 4.39
N GLU A 193 -1.72 5.38 4.63
CA GLU A 193 -0.91 5.36 5.85
C GLU A 193 -1.66 5.03 7.16
N CYS A 194 -2.81 4.35 7.05
CA CYS A 194 -3.78 4.21 8.14
C CYS A 194 -4.09 5.58 8.79
N ALA A 195 -4.02 6.66 8.00
CA ALA A 195 -4.11 8.03 8.49
C ALA A 195 -5.58 8.40 8.71
N TYR A 196 -5.95 8.50 9.98
CA TYR A 196 -7.32 8.77 10.41
C TYR A 196 -7.38 10.09 11.17
N ARG A 197 -8.42 10.89 10.90
CA ARG A 197 -8.81 12.03 11.73
C ARG A 197 -10.26 11.89 12.24
N PRO A 198 -10.53 12.17 13.52
CA PRO A 198 -11.89 12.31 14.02
C PRO A 198 -12.49 13.64 13.57
N ALA A 199 -13.81 13.76 13.74
CA ALA A 199 -14.49 15.03 13.52
C ALA A 199 -14.01 16.06 14.55
N HIS A 200 -13.72 17.27 14.11
CA HIS A 200 -13.36 18.38 15.00
C HIS A 200 -14.03 19.67 14.55
N SER A 201 -14.26 20.54 15.53
CA SER A 201 -14.80 21.88 15.28
C SER A 201 -13.63 22.86 15.33
N GLU A 202 -13.17 23.34 14.19
CA GLU A 202 -12.21 24.45 14.16
C GLU A 202 -12.97 25.77 14.12
N VAL A 203 -12.76 26.60 15.15
CA VAL A 203 -13.20 28.00 15.16
C VAL A 203 -12.05 28.84 14.60
N ALA A 204 -11.88 28.83 13.28
CA ALA A 204 -11.04 29.81 12.61
C ALA A 204 -11.80 31.15 12.54
N VAL A 205 -11.10 32.27 12.77
CA VAL A 205 -11.70 33.62 12.80
C VAL A 205 -12.48 33.88 11.50
N GLY A 206 -13.81 33.80 11.58
CA GLY A 206 -14.74 34.15 10.51
C GLY A 206 -15.32 33.00 9.67
N LYS A 207 -14.96 31.73 9.91
CA LYS A 207 -15.62 30.57 9.28
C LYS A 207 -15.75 29.42 10.29
N ASN A 208 -16.99 29.05 10.63
CA ASN A 208 -17.26 27.81 11.36
C ASN A 208 -17.13 26.65 10.37
N HIS A 209 -16.00 25.95 10.35
CA HIS A 209 -15.88 24.70 9.60
C HIS A 209 -15.97 23.53 10.59
N HIS A 210 -17.02 22.74 10.46
CA HIS A 210 -17.04 21.41 11.06
C HIS A 210 -16.29 20.47 10.14
N ALA A 211 -15.08 20.07 10.52
CA ALA A 211 -14.33 19.06 9.81
C ALA A 211 -14.96 17.69 10.09
N LEU A 212 -15.41 17.02 9.04
CA LEU A 212 -15.94 15.66 9.13
C LEU A 212 -14.79 14.67 9.39
N SER A 213 -15.12 13.59 10.11
CA SER A 213 -14.22 12.48 10.34
C SER A 213 -13.93 11.71 9.05
N THR A 214 -12.79 11.00 8.99
CA THR A 214 -12.41 10.24 7.79
C THR A 214 -13.48 9.20 7.40
N ASP A 215 -14.09 8.53 8.38
CA ASP A 215 -15.13 7.52 8.18
C ASP A 215 -16.43 8.07 7.58
N ALA A 216 -16.71 9.38 7.72
CA ALA A 216 -17.81 10.02 7.00
C ALA A 216 -17.62 9.91 5.48
N PHE A 217 -16.41 10.20 4.99
CA PHE A 217 -16.09 10.13 3.57
C PHE A 217 -16.06 8.68 3.06
N LEU A 218 -15.67 7.73 3.90
CA LEU A 218 -15.75 6.30 3.57
C LEU A 218 -17.22 5.87 3.38
N TYR A 219 -18.07 6.20 4.36
CA TYR A 219 -19.49 5.87 4.33
C TYR A 219 -20.20 6.43 3.10
N GLU A 220 -20.00 7.72 2.80
CA GLU A 220 -20.62 8.38 1.65
C GLU A 220 -20.19 7.77 0.30
N ASN A 221 -19.02 7.12 0.26
CA ASN A 221 -18.54 6.40 -0.91
C ASN A 221 -18.84 4.90 -0.90
N GLY A 222 -19.66 4.43 0.06
CA GLY A 222 -20.11 3.04 0.17
C GLY A 222 -19.07 2.07 0.75
N LEU A 223 -17.99 2.59 1.34
CA LEU A 223 -16.94 1.80 1.97
C LEU A 223 -17.38 1.42 3.39
N GLN A 224 -17.28 0.13 3.71
CA GLN A 224 -17.88 -0.49 4.89
C GLN A 224 -16.88 -0.73 6.01
N TYR A 225 -15.59 -0.77 5.72
CA TYR A 225 -14.56 -0.97 6.75
C TYR A 225 -13.19 -0.43 6.34
N PHE A 226 -12.34 -0.21 7.34
CA PHE A 226 -10.92 0.14 7.17
C PHE A 226 -10.05 -0.48 8.27
N PHE A 227 -8.74 -0.23 8.18
CA PHE A 227 -7.73 -0.75 9.10
C PHE A 227 -7.01 0.39 9.83
N THR A 228 -6.59 0.15 11.07
CA THR A 228 -5.82 1.12 11.87
C THR A 228 -4.72 0.44 12.69
N GLU A 229 -3.89 1.22 13.35
CA GLU A 229 -2.79 0.73 14.18
C GLU A 229 -3.25 0.35 15.59
N TYR A 230 -2.54 -0.57 16.26
CA TYR A 230 -2.92 -1.03 17.62
C TYR A 230 -3.08 0.12 18.62
N HIS A 231 -2.22 1.14 18.55
CA HIS A 231 -2.21 2.25 19.49
C HIS A 231 -3.43 3.19 19.33
N ALA A 232 -4.11 3.14 18.16
CA ALA A 232 -5.35 3.87 17.94
C ALA A 232 -6.53 3.19 18.66
N ILE A 233 -6.48 1.86 18.80
CA ILE A 233 -7.49 1.07 19.52
C ILE A 233 -7.18 0.96 21.00
N GLU A 234 -6.00 0.47 21.38
CA GLU A 234 -5.68 0.07 22.78
C GLU A 234 -5.23 1.24 23.65
N GLY A 235 -4.77 2.34 23.03
CA GLY A 235 -3.97 3.37 23.69
C GLY A 235 -2.53 2.90 23.93
N SER A 236 -1.65 3.80 24.39
CA SER A 236 -0.25 3.49 24.64
C SER A 236 0.40 4.49 25.60
N THR A 237 0.96 4.00 26.71
CA THR A 237 1.81 4.81 27.60
C THR A 237 3.10 5.16 26.91
N GLY A 238 3.05 6.25 26.14
CA GLY A 238 4.09 6.61 25.20
C GLY A 238 3.95 5.71 23.99
N VAL A 239 4.00 6.31 22.81
CA VAL A 239 4.76 5.66 21.77
C VAL A 239 6.19 5.61 22.33
N GLU A 240 6.51 4.61 23.16
CA GLU A 240 7.89 4.19 23.28
C GLU A 240 8.33 4.12 21.83
N ALA A 241 9.25 5.00 21.45
CA ALA A 241 9.93 4.94 20.19
C ALA A 241 10.71 3.62 20.17
N ARG A 242 9.99 2.49 20.05
CA ARG A 242 10.54 1.25 19.61
C ARG A 242 10.90 1.55 18.17
N ARG A 243 12.21 1.64 17.96
CA ARG A 243 12.84 1.81 16.67
C ARG A 243 12.52 0.58 15.83
N ASP A 244 11.31 0.52 15.28
CA ASP A 244 11.07 -0.33 14.14
C ASP A 244 11.37 0.49 12.91
N PHE A 245 12.60 0.32 12.46
CA PHE A 245 12.98 0.64 11.11
C PHE A 245 12.14 -0.28 10.22
N GLY A 246 11.26 0.30 9.41
CA GLY A 246 10.93 -0.38 8.17
C GLY A 246 12.20 -0.74 7.41
N LEU A 247 12.09 -1.70 6.52
CA LEU A 247 13.17 -2.16 5.61
C LEU A 247 13.89 -1.04 4.85
N TYR A 248 13.31 0.15 4.89
CA TYR A 248 13.66 1.37 4.21
C TYR A 248 14.91 2.13 4.68
N GLY A 249 15.51 1.79 5.84
CA GLY A 249 16.82 2.31 6.25
C GLY A 249 16.93 3.83 6.50
N ALA A 250 17.77 4.20 7.46
CA ALA A 250 18.19 5.58 7.79
C ALA A 250 17.10 6.59 8.26
N ILE A 251 16.54 6.38 9.44
CA ILE A 251 16.11 7.51 10.29
C ILE A 251 16.75 7.38 11.68
N GLN A 252 17.78 8.18 11.95
CA GLN A 252 18.16 8.49 13.34
C GLN A 252 17.13 9.47 13.89
N TYR A 253 16.36 9.05 14.90
CA TYR A 253 15.50 9.97 15.65
C TYR A 253 16.10 10.32 17.03
N ILE A 254 16.03 11.60 17.35
CA ILE A 254 16.25 12.20 18.67
C ILE A 254 14.90 12.14 19.39
N PRO A 255 14.74 11.35 20.48
CA PRO A 255 13.49 11.30 21.22
C PRO A 255 13.04 12.71 21.61
N THR A 256 11.87 13.17 21.15
CA THR A 256 11.17 14.20 21.89
C THR A 256 10.38 13.49 22.98
N ASP A 257 10.72 13.76 24.24
CA ASP A 257 9.81 13.58 25.39
C ASP A 257 8.59 14.50 25.19
N ASN A 258 7.79 14.27 24.14
CA ASN A 258 6.58 15.02 23.90
C ASN A 258 5.44 14.33 24.67
N PRO A 259 4.96 14.91 25.79
CA PRO A 259 3.85 14.34 26.56
C PRO A 259 2.55 14.19 25.75
N GLN A 260 2.45 14.78 24.55
CA GLN A 260 1.32 14.59 23.62
C GLN A 260 1.30 13.21 22.92
N THR A 261 2.37 12.41 22.99
CA THR A 261 2.39 11.03 22.42
C THR A 261 1.92 9.95 23.41
N HIS A 262 1.57 10.34 24.65
CA HIS A 262 0.95 9.43 25.61
C HIS A 262 -0.54 9.28 25.31
N ARG A 263 -0.93 8.13 24.76
CA ARG A 263 -2.34 7.77 24.61
C ARG A 263 -2.79 7.01 25.85
N ILE A 264 -3.84 7.51 26.50
CA ILE A 264 -4.44 6.84 27.66
C ILE A 264 -4.98 5.48 27.17
N ALA A 265 -4.78 4.43 27.96
CA ALA A 265 -5.37 3.13 27.67
C ALA A 265 -6.89 3.27 27.53
N THR A 266 -7.43 2.83 26.40
CA THR A 266 -8.85 3.05 26.06
C THR A 266 -9.77 2.00 26.70
N GLY A 267 -9.21 0.85 27.07
CA GLY A 267 -9.96 -0.33 27.50
C GLY A 267 -10.43 -1.23 26.34
N PHE A 268 -10.18 -0.84 25.09
CA PHE A 268 -10.41 -1.66 23.90
C PHE A 268 -9.17 -2.51 23.57
N SER A 269 -9.38 -3.57 22.78
CA SER A 269 -8.34 -4.51 22.33
C SER A 269 -8.36 -4.68 20.81
N THR A 270 -7.21 -4.93 20.19
CA THR A 270 -7.11 -5.37 18.79
C THR A 270 -7.62 -6.79 18.53
N ASP A 271 -8.08 -7.47 19.58
CA ASP A 271 -8.64 -8.83 19.54
C ASP A 271 -10.07 -8.90 18.98
N GLU A 272 -10.69 -7.78 18.61
CA GLU A 272 -12.01 -7.72 17.97
C GLU A 272 -12.11 -6.49 17.04
N ALA A 273 -13.17 -6.43 16.24
CA ALA A 273 -13.48 -5.26 15.40
C ALA A 273 -14.53 -4.38 16.07
N TYR A 274 -14.57 -3.11 15.68
CA TYR A 274 -15.47 -2.09 16.25
C TYR A 274 -16.24 -1.36 15.15
N TRP A 275 -17.45 -0.91 15.45
CA TRP A 275 -18.12 0.10 14.64
C TRP A 275 -17.53 1.49 14.95
N MET A 276 -17.39 2.34 13.93
CA MET A 276 -17.20 3.77 14.19
C MET A 276 -18.47 4.34 14.82
N LYS A 277 -18.32 5.30 15.72
CA LYS A 277 -19.44 5.81 16.53
C LYS A 277 -20.55 6.47 15.70
N ASP A 278 -20.16 7.30 14.73
CA ASP A 278 -21.11 8.18 14.02
C ASP A 278 -21.57 7.59 12.67
N TYR A 279 -20.76 6.73 12.06
CA TYR A 279 -21.03 6.12 10.75
C TYR A 279 -20.91 4.59 10.84
N PRO A 280 -21.74 3.80 10.12
CA PRO A 280 -21.71 2.34 10.15
C PRO A 280 -20.55 1.78 9.31
N VAL A 281 -19.34 2.19 9.66
CA VAL A 281 -18.07 1.75 9.10
C VAL A 281 -17.34 0.97 10.18
N ALA A 282 -16.87 -0.24 9.88
CA ALA A 282 -16.11 -1.03 10.84
C ALA A 282 -14.61 -0.70 10.80
N VAL A 283 -13.91 -0.89 11.92
CA VAL A 283 -12.46 -0.78 12.01
C VAL A 283 -11.85 -2.03 12.66
N MET A 284 -10.73 -2.48 12.10
CA MET A 284 -9.87 -3.52 12.66
C MET A 284 -8.48 -2.95 12.96
N GLY A 285 -7.93 -3.24 14.13
CA GLY A 285 -6.60 -2.78 14.54
C GLY A 285 -5.54 -3.83 14.34
N ARG A 286 -4.38 -3.42 13.80
CA ARG A 286 -3.24 -4.31 13.53
C ARG A 286 -2.75 -4.97 14.83
N ASN A 287 -2.63 -6.29 14.83
CA ASN A 287 -2.13 -7.03 15.99
C ASN A 287 -0.62 -6.80 16.15
N ASN A 288 -0.24 -6.14 17.25
CA ASN A 288 1.14 -5.73 17.49
C ASN A 288 2.13 -6.90 17.48
N ARG A 289 1.85 -7.96 18.26
CA ARG A 289 2.78 -9.09 18.41
C ARG A 289 2.96 -9.86 17.11
N ALA A 290 1.87 -10.14 16.39
CA ALA A 290 1.90 -10.90 15.15
C ALA A 290 2.53 -10.10 13.99
N SER A 291 2.35 -8.78 13.94
CA SER A 291 3.02 -7.93 12.95
C SER A 291 4.51 -7.76 13.25
N PHE A 292 4.89 -7.54 14.52
CA PHE A 292 6.27 -7.34 14.94
C PHE A 292 7.20 -8.51 14.59
N GLN A 293 6.69 -9.75 14.68
CA GLN A 293 7.46 -10.95 14.37
C GLN A 293 7.97 -11.00 12.91
N VAL A 294 7.35 -10.24 12.00
CA VAL A 294 7.77 -10.12 10.61
C VAL A 294 8.49 -8.79 10.37
N TRP A 295 7.93 -7.68 10.87
CA TRP A 295 8.45 -6.32 10.60
C TRP A 295 9.73 -5.96 11.37
N SER A 296 10.05 -6.66 12.46
CA SER A 296 11.18 -6.28 13.30
C SER A 296 12.50 -6.33 12.55
N ALA A 297 13.20 -5.19 12.44
CA ALA A 297 14.54 -5.16 11.86
C ALA A 297 15.54 -5.98 12.70
N ALA A 298 15.31 -6.07 14.01
CA ALA A 298 16.19 -6.73 14.98
C ALA A 298 15.92 -8.24 15.12
N ASP A 299 14.67 -8.68 15.03
CA ASP A 299 14.28 -10.06 15.34
C ASP A 299 13.32 -10.68 14.31
N GLY A 300 12.92 -9.91 13.29
CA GLY A 300 12.00 -10.34 12.25
C GLY A 300 12.66 -11.32 11.27
N TYR A 301 11.83 -12.19 10.69
CA TYR A 301 12.25 -13.20 9.73
C TYR A 301 13.08 -12.66 8.56
N PRO A 302 12.75 -11.50 7.93
CA PRO A 302 13.50 -10.98 6.79
C PRO A 302 15.01 -10.79 7.06
N GLY A 303 15.40 -10.60 8.32
CA GLY A 303 16.80 -10.38 8.71
C GLY A 303 17.64 -11.64 8.89
N ASP A 304 17.14 -12.83 8.56
CA ASP A 304 17.89 -14.08 8.69
C ASP A 304 19.09 -14.13 7.73
N GLY A 305 20.24 -14.59 8.25
CA GLY A 305 21.49 -14.64 7.49
C GLY A 305 21.46 -15.55 6.26
N VAL A 306 20.48 -16.44 6.08
CA VAL A 306 20.38 -17.29 4.88
C VAL A 306 19.61 -16.64 3.72
N TYR A 307 18.78 -15.62 3.98
CA TYR A 307 17.96 -14.98 2.96
C TYR A 307 18.77 -14.06 2.05
N ARG A 308 18.23 -13.83 0.85
CA ARG A 308 18.87 -12.98 -0.19
C ARG A 308 19.15 -11.57 0.34
N GLU A 309 20.37 -11.10 0.13
CA GLU A 309 20.77 -9.72 0.47
C GLU A 309 20.31 -8.76 -0.62
N PHE A 310 19.41 -7.84 -0.25
CA PHE A 310 18.84 -6.86 -1.18
C PHE A 310 19.86 -5.80 -1.63
N HIS A 311 20.76 -5.38 -0.73
CA HIS A 311 21.63 -4.23 -1.01
C HIS A 311 22.89 -4.57 -1.80
N LYS A 312 23.19 -5.87 -2.01
CA LYS A 312 24.38 -6.32 -2.73
C LYS A 312 24.04 -6.85 -4.12
N LYS A 313 24.35 -6.03 -5.13
CA LYS A 313 24.19 -6.33 -6.55
C LYS A 313 25.55 -6.65 -7.20
N ASP A 314 25.57 -7.53 -8.19
CA ASP A 314 26.75 -7.74 -9.02
C ASP A 314 27.03 -6.49 -9.86
N GLU A 315 28.29 -6.10 -9.97
CA GLU A 315 28.70 -4.84 -10.61
C GLU A 315 28.42 -4.81 -12.13
N GLN A 316 28.29 -5.96 -12.78
CA GLN A 316 28.06 -6.04 -14.23
C GLN A 316 26.58 -6.28 -14.54
N SER A 317 25.97 -7.29 -13.92
CA SER A 317 24.59 -7.68 -14.23
C SER A 317 23.53 -7.01 -13.37
N GLY A 318 23.91 -6.50 -12.20
CA GLY A 318 22.99 -5.98 -11.20
C GLY A 318 22.22 -7.07 -10.43
N LEU A 319 22.54 -8.36 -10.61
CA LEU A 319 21.84 -9.48 -9.97
C LEU A 319 22.28 -9.69 -8.51
N HIS A 320 21.39 -10.28 -7.70
CA HIS A 320 21.59 -10.49 -6.27
C HIS A 320 22.14 -11.90 -5.96
N PHE A 321 23.46 -12.08 -5.90
CA PHE A 321 24.09 -13.39 -5.65
C PHE A 321 24.42 -13.70 -4.19
N TRP A 322 24.12 -12.79 -3.27
CA TRP A 322 24.55 -12.88 -1.88
C TRP A 322 23.39 -13.03 -0.92
N ARG A 323 23.69 -13.55 0.27
CA ARG A 323 22.77 -13.63 1.41
C ARG A 323 23.17 -12.65 2.51
N ILE A 324 22.21 -12.32 3.37
CA ILE A 324 22.38 -11.36 4.47
C ILE A 324 23.58 -11.73 5.36
N THR A 325 23.85 -13.02 5.54
CA THR A 325 25.00 -13.57 6.29
C THR A 325 24.92 -13.33 7.80
N SER A 326 24.99 -12.08 8.21
CA SER A 326 24.66 -11.59 9.55
C SER A 326 24.37 -10.09 9.47
N LYS A 327 23.75 -9.55 10.52
CA LYS A 327 23.37 -8.13 10.58
C LYS A 327 24.56 -7.19 10.67
N ASP A 328 25.65 -7.65 11.28
CA ASP A 328 26.89 -6.88 11.46
C ASP A 328 27.89 -7.09 10.31
N CYS A 329 27.53 -7.88 9.30
CA CYS A 329 28.42 -8.17 8.17
C CYS A 329 28.38 -7.03 7.15
N GLU A 330 29.56 -6.49 6.83
CA GLU A 330 29.72 -5.51 5.75
C GLU A 330 29.40 -6.12 4.38
N LEU A 331 29.02 -5.29 3.41
CA LEU A 331 28.66 -5.75 2.06
C LEU A 331 29.76 -6.59 1.41
N GLY A 332 31.04 -6.27 1.62
CA GLY A 332 32.16 -7.03 1.08
C GLY A 332 32.20 -8.50 1.53
N ASP A 333 31.79 -8.76 2.77
CA ASP A 333 31.96 -10.04 3.45
C ASP A 333 30.72 -10.96 3.39
N LYS A 334 29.63 -10.49 2.76
CA LYS A 334 28.43 -11.29 2.55
C LYS A 334 28.76 -12.59 1.80
N GLY A 335 28.31 -13.72 2.34
CA GLY A 335 28.40 -15.02 1.71
C GLY A 335 27.46 -15.17 0.51
N LEU A 336 27.70 -16.19 -0.31
CA LEU A 336 26.83 -16.48 -1.44
C LEU A 336 25.48 -17.02 -1.00
N TYR A 337 24.45 -16.64 -1.76
CA TYR A 337 23.08 -17.09 -1.57
C TYR A 337 22.93 -18.57 -1.91
N ASP A 338 22.12 -19.29 -1.15
CA ASP A 338 21.84 -20.72 -1.37
C ASP A 338 20.31 -20.91 -1.36
N PRO A 339 19.66 -21.01 -2.54
CA PRO A 339 18.21 -21.11 -2.63
C PRO A 339 17.63 -22.30 -1.86
N VAL A 340 18.38 -23.40 -1.70
CA VAL A 340 17.91 -24.60 -0.98
C VAL A 340 17.83 -24.32 0.52
N LYS A 341 18.89 -23.74 1.09
CA LYS A 341 18.90 -23.36 2.52
C LYS A 341 17.89 -22.27 2.85
N ALA A 342 17.73 -21.31 1.94
CA ALA A 342 16.72 -20.27 2.08
C ALA A 342 15.32 -20.89 2.16
N LEU A 343 14.99 -21.84 1.27
CA LEU A 343 13.71 -22.55 1.30
C LEU A 343 13.48 -23.38 2.58
N GLU A 344 14.51 -24.06 3.08
CA GLU A 344 14.45 -24.79 4.36
C GLU A 344 14.12 -23.83 5.52
N GLN A 345 14.81 -22.69 5.59
CA GLN A 345 14.55 -21.67 6.62
C GLN A 345 13.18 -21.04 6.47
N THR A 346 12.72 -20.77 5.24
CA THR A 346 11.38 -20.27 4.96
C THR A 346 10.30 -21.19 5.52
N THR A 347 10.48 -22.50 5.38
CA THR A 347 9.55 -23.49 5.93
C THR A 347 9.54 -23.43 7.46
N SER A 348 10.72 -23.40 8.08
CA SER A 348 10.85 -23.26 9.54
C SER A 348 10.18 -21.99 10.09
N HIS A 349 10.39 -20.84 9.42
CA HIS A 349 9.78 -19.57 9.80
C HIS A 349 8.27 -19.54 9.60
N ALA A 350 7.76 -20.16 8.54
CA ALA A 350 6.32 -20.27 8.31
C ALA A 350 5.65 -21.14 9.39
N ASP A 351 6.26 -22.27 9.75
CA ASP A 351 5.79 -23.14 10.82
C ASP A 351 5.80 -22.44 12.17
N HIS A 352 6.87 -21.70 12.49
CA HIS A 352 6.92 -20.90 13.71
C HIS A 352 5.79 -19.87 13.75
N TYR A 353 5.59 -19.11 12.66
CA TYR A 353 4.56 -18.07 12.60
C TYR A 353 3.16 -18.66 12.77
N ALA A 354 2.83 -19.72 12.01
CA ALA A 354 1.53 -20.37 12.10
C ALA A 354 1.25 -20.92 13.51
N ASN A 355 2.25 -21.54 14.16
CA ASN A 355 2.13 -22.00 15.54
C ASN A 355 1.95 -20.83 16.52
N MET A 356 2.66 -19.72 16.33
CA MET A 356 2.51 -18.52 17.15
C MET A 356 1.10 -17.95 17.05
N ILE A 357 0.51 -17.87 15.84
CA ILE A 357 -0.89 -17.43 15.66
C ILE A 357 -1.85 -18.39 16.37
N TYR A 358 -1.71 -19.70 16.16
CA TYR A 358 -2.54 -20.71 16.83
C TYR A 358 -2.50 -20.58 18.36
N HIS A 359 -1.31 -20.46 18.95
CA HIS A 359 -1.16 -20.31 20.40
C HIS A 359 -1.77 -19.01 20.91
N GLN A 360 -1.61 -17.90 20.19
CA GLN A 360 -2.23 -16.62 20.55
C GLN A 360 -3.76 -16.67 20.55
N LEU A 361 -4.37 -17.38 19.62
CA LEU A 361 -5.82 -17.59 19.56
C LEU A 361 -6.27 -18.52 20.69
N LYS A 362 -5.59 -19.66 20.84
CA LYS A 362 -5.90 -20.68 21.85
C LYS A 362 -5.82 -20.13 23.28
N GLU A 363 -4.71 -19.49 23.64
CA GLU A 363 -4.48 -18.96 24.98
C GLU A 363 -5.52 -17.90 25.36
N HIS A 364 -5.90 -17.04 24.40
CA HIS A 364 -6.98 -16.08 24.61
C HIS A 364 -8.31 -16.80 24.86
N TYR A 365 -8.67 -17.76 23.99
CA TYR A 365 -9.93 -18.50 24.12
C TYR A 365 -10.00 -19.28 25.44
N GLU A 366 -8.92 -19.93 25.87
CA GLU A 366 -8.86 -20.64 27.16
C GLU A 366 -8.99 -19.69 28.36
N ALA A 367 -8.52 -18.45 28.25
CA ALA A 367 -8.58 -17.44 29.32
C ALA A 367 -9.92 -16.71 29.40
N THR A 368 -10.56 -16.41 28.26
CA THR A 368 -11.75 -15.55 28.19
C THR A 368 -13.03 -16.29 27.82
N GLY A 369 -12.92 -17.48 27.23
CA GLY A 369 -14.03 -18.21 26.62
C GLY A 369 -14.58 -17.55 25.34
N LYS A 370 -13.88 -16.57 24.77
CA LYS A 370 -14.27 -15.83 23.56
C LYS A 370 -13.30 -16.08 22.42
N GLU A 371 -13.82 -16.08 21.21
CA GLU A 371 -13.00 -16.09 19.99
C GLU A 371 -12.23 -14.77 19.85
N ARG A 372 -11.01 -14.86 19.29
CA ARG A 372 -10.09 -13.71 19.10
C ARG A 372 -9.88 -13.40 17.63
N LEU A 373 -9.79 -12.13 17.27
CA LEU A 373 -9.24 -11.66 16.00
C LEU A 373 -7.72 -11.48 16.12
N VAL A 374 -6.98 -11.99 15.14
CA VAL A 374 -5.60 -11.59 14.86
C VAL A 374 -5.57 -11.03 13.45
N MET A 375 -5.72 -9.71 13.33
CA MET A 375 -5.60 -9.00 12.06
C MET A 375 -4.17 -8.48 11.90
N VAL A 376 -3.51 -8.80 10.79
CA VAL A 376 -2.18 -8.30 10.46
C VAL A 376 -2.17 -7.63 9.10
N SER A 377 -1.41 -6.55 8.98
CA SER A 377 -1.22 -5.85 7.72
C SER A 377 0.24 -5.59 7.42
N PHE A 378 0.58 -5.65 6.13
CA PHE A 378 1.95 -5.48 5.62
C PHE A 378 1.92 -4.78 4.26
N ASP A 379 2.94 -3.98 3.96
CA ASP A 379 3.23 -3.62 2.57
C ASP A 379 3.45 -4.89 1.76
N THR A 380 2.86 -4.97 0.58
CA THR A 380 2.90 -6.21 -0.24
C THR A 380 4.32 -6.45 -0.72
N GLU A 381 5.01 -5.38 -1.08
CA GLU A 381 6.38 -5.35 -1.59
C GLU A 381 7.40 -5.81 -0.54
N LEU A 382 7.01 -5.92 0.74
CA LEU A 382 7.79 -6.67 1.73
C LEU A 382 8.07 -8.08 1.23
N PHE A 383 7.05 -8.75 0.68
CA PHE A 383 7.12 -10.14 0.28
C PHE A 383 7.57 -10.25 -1.17
N GLY A 384 8.79 -10.73 -1.37
CA GLY A 384 9.39 -10.99 -2.68
C GLY A 384 10.37 -9.92 -3.12
N HIS A 385 10.04 -8.63 -2.99
CA HIS A 385 10.99 -7.57 -3.35
C HIS A 385 12.03 -7.34 -2.24
N TRP A 386 11.59 -6.82 -1.09
CA TRP A 386 12.46 -6.54 0.06
C TRP A 386 12.96 -7.82 0.74
N TRP A 387 12.05 -8.77 0.97
CA TRP A 387 12.35 -10.11 1.46
C TRP A 387 12.05 -11.13 0.37
N PHE A 388 13.07 -11.58 -0.35
CA PHE A 388 12.91 -12.41 -1.56
C PHE A 388 12.08 -13.68 -1.36
N GLU A 389 12.26 -14.34 -0.24
CA GLU A 389 11.56 -15.57 0.10
C GLU A 389 10.15 -15.33 0.67
N GLY A 390 9.76 -14.07 0.87
CA GLY A 390 8.55 -13.67 1.56
C GLY A 390 7.26 -14.21 0.93
N ILE A 391 7.16 -14.27 -0.40
CA ILE A 391 6.00 -14.88 -1.07
C ILE A 391 5.92 -16.38 -0.80
N THR A 392 7.06 -17.07 -0.81
CA THR A 392 7.12 -18.49 -0.47
C THR A 392 6.74 -18.71 0.99
N TRP A 393 7.23 -17.87 1.90
CA TRP A 393 6.85 -17.90 3.31
C TRP A 393 5.34 -17.69 3.48
N LEU A 394 4.77 -16.68 2.83
CA LEU A 394 3.35 -16.34 2.92
C LEU A 394 2.47 -17.51 2.51
N LYS A 395 2.79 -18.12 1.36
CA LYS A 395 2.12 -19.32 0.86
C LYS A 395 2.17 -20.48 1.87
N GLN A 396 3.32 -20.70 2.52
CA GLN A 396 3.45 -21.74 3.54
C GLN A 396 2.65 -21.41 4.80
N VAL A 397 2.66 -20.16 5.27
CA VAL A 397 1.84 -19.74 6.43
C VAL A 397 0.36 -20.01 6.16
N ILE A 398 -0.16 -19.57 5.01
CA ILE A 398 -1.56 -19.79 4.62
C ILE A 398 -1.87 -21.29 4.57
N ARG A 399 -0.97 -22.09 3.97
CA ARG A 399 -1.10 -23.55 3.90
C ARG A 399 -1.13 -24.19 5.30
N GLN A 400 -0.29 -23.75 6.23
CA GLN A 400 -0.25 -24.32 7.58
C GLN A 400 -1.46 -23.92 8.41
N LEU A 401 -1.89 -22.66 8.36
CA LEU A 401 -3.07 -22.19 9.09
C LEU A 401 -4.34 -22.90 8.62
N ASN A 402 -4.49 -23.13 7.31
CA ASN A 402 -5.62 -23.88 6.75
C ASN A 402 -5.65 -25.38 7.12
N LYS A 403 -4.59 -25.94 7.71
CA LYS A 403 -4.61 -27.31 8.26
C LYS A 403 -5.16 -27.38 9.67
N VAL A 404 -5.34 -26.25 10.35
CA VAL A 404 -5.74 -26.17 11.76
C VAL A 404 -7.21 -25.78 11.83
N GLU A 405 -8.09 -26.75 12.10
CA GLU A 405 -9.56 -26.54 12.15
C GLU A 405 -10.01 -25.50 13.19
N GLN A 406 -9.18 -25.20 14.20
CA GLN A 406 -9.47 -24.22 15.24
C GLN A 406 -9.08 -22.78 14.84
N VAL A 407 -8.48 -22.57 13.67
CA VAL A 407 -8.15 -21.23 13.16
C VAL A 407 -8.96 -20.94 11.91
N SER A 408 -9.77 -19.89 11.95
CA SER A 408 -10.52 -19.43 10.78
C SER A 408 -9.71 -18.42 10.00
N VAL A 409 -9.18 -18.82 8.82
CA VAL A 409 -8.50 -17.88 7.91
C VAL A 409 -9.56 -17.21 7.04
N GLU A 410 -9.70 -15.90 7.17
CA GLU A 410 -10.81 -15.13 6.60
C GLU A 410 -10.36 -13.85 5.91
N THR A 411 -11.07 -13.50 4.84
CA THR A 411 -11.01 -12.14 4.29
C THR A 411 -11.64 -11.17 5.28
N ALA A 412 -11.26 -9.89 5.22
CA ALA A 412 -11.74 -8.88 6.15
C ALA A 412 -13.28 -8.76 6.15
N SER A 413 -13.93 -8.77 4.98
CA SER A 413 -15.39 -8.72 4.91
C SER A 413 -16.06 -10.02 5.34
N ALA A 414 -15.42 -11.19 5.14
CA ALA A 414 -15.94 -12.46 5.65
C ALA A 414 -15.93 -12.48 7.18
N TYR A 415 -14.82 -12.05 7.79
CA TYR A 415 -14.71 -11.93 9.25
C TYR A 415 -15.79 -10.99 9.81
N LEU A 416 -15.97 -9.79 9.23
CA LEU A 416 -16.98 -8.84 9.69
C LEU A 416 -18.42 -9.35 9.50
N HIS A 417 -18.66 -10.21 8.52
CA HIS A 417 -19.96 -10.85 8.31
C HIS A 417 -20.22 -11.95 9.34
N ASN A 418 -19.22 -12.80 9.61
CA ASN A 418 -19.33 -13.94 10.51
C ASN A 418 -19.28 -13.53 11.99
N THR A 419 -18.50 -12.49 12.30
CA THR A 419 -18.31 -11.92 13.63
C THR A 419 -18.52 -10.40 13.59
N PRO A 420 -19.78 -9.92 13.46
CA PRO A 420 -20.07 -8.49 13.42
C PRO A 420 -19.62 -7.77 14.70
N PRO A 421 -19.05 -6.55 14.60
CA PRO A 421 -18.68 -5.77 15.77
C PRO A 421 -19.86 -5.57 16.74
N GLN A 422 -19.60 -5.74 18.04
CA GLN A 422 -20.61 -5.61 19.09
C GLN A 422 -20.56 -4.25 19.79
N CYS A 423 -19.47 -3.51 19.61
CA CYS A 423 -19.19 -2.25 20.28
C CYS A 423 -18.83 -1.17 19.26
N ALA A 424 -19.13 0.08 19.61
CA ALA A 424 -18.66 1.25 18.87
C ALA A 424 -17.41 1.86 19.53
N ILE A 425 -16.54 2.47 18.74
CA ILE A 425 -15.32 3.16 19.17
C ILE A 425 -15.24 4.57 18.58
N GLU A 426 -14.61 5.48 19.31
CA GLU A 426 -14.09 6.74 18.78
C GLU A 426 -12.58 6.62 18.66
N LEU A 427 -12.05 6.81 17.45
CA LEU A 427 -10.61 6.82 17.26
C LEU A 427 -10.05 8.24 17.43
N PRO A 428 -8.92 8.41 18.13
CA PRO A 428 -8.13 9.63 18.04
C PRO A 428 -7.46 9.75 16.65
N GLU A 429 -6.86 10.91 16.36
CA GLU A 429 -5.96 11.04 15.21
C GLU A 429 -4.87 9.96 15.25
N SER A 430 -4.56 9.33 14.13
CA SER A 430 -3.56 8.25 14.10
C SER A 430 -3.01 8.02 12.70
N THR A 431 -1.85 7.36 12.64
CA THR A 431 -1.26 6.76 11.43
C THR A 431 -0.56 5.47 11.85
N TRP A 432 -0.24 4.60 10.90
CA TRP A 432 0.70 3.51 11.15
C TRP A 432 2.18 3.93 11.00
N GLY A 433 2.42 5.19 10.65
CA GLY A 433 3.75 5.74 10.44
C GLY A 433 4.52 5.93 11.74
N GLN A 434 5.79 6.29 11.61
CA GLN A 434 6.67 6.49 12.75
C GLN A 434 6.05 7.49 13.75
N GLY A 435 5.96 7.08 15.02
CA GLY A 435 5.38 7.89 16.09
C GLY A 435 3.85 7.83 16.20
N GLY A 436 3.15 7.20 15.26
CA GLY A 436 1.68 7.11 15.29
C GLY A 436 0.97 8.46 15.15
N HIS A 437 1.63 9.43 14.53
CA HIS A 437 1.12 10.79 14.28
C HIS A 437 1.55 11.26 12.88
N TYR A 438 1.22 12.49 12.52
CA TYR A 438 1.38 13.00 11.14
C TYR A 438 2.80 13.46 10.77
N TRP A 439 3.77 13.31 11.67
CA TRP A 439 5.08 13.98 11.52
C TRP A 439 5.87 13.53 10.30
N VAL A 440 5.73 12.27 9.89
CA VAL A 440 6.40 11.75 8.68
C VAL A 440 5.99 12.56 7.45
N TRP A 441 4.76 13.07 7.41
CA TRP A 441 4.23 13.85 6.29
C TRP A 441 4.21 15.37 6.58
N GLN A 442 4.18 15.78 7.84
CA GLN A 442 4.17 17.18 8.27
C GLN A 442 5.30 17.48 9.26
N ASN A 443 6.40 18.02 8.72
CA ASN A 443 7.56 18.46 9.49
C ASN A 443 8.32 19.56 8.74
N GLN A 444 9.38 20.09 9.37
CA GLN A 444 10.20 21.18 8.83
C GLN A 444 10.73 20.98 7.39
N HIS A 445 10.82 19.74 6.88
CA HIS A 445 11.27 19.43 5.51
C HIS A 445 10.13 19.41 4.48
N THR A 446 8.88 19.24 4.92
CA THR A 446 7.70 19.05 4.06
C THR A 446 6.63 20.11 4.27
N ASP A 447 6.70 20.91 5.34
CA ASP A 447 5.71 21.94 5.69
C ASP A 447 5.46 22.96 4.56
N TRP A 448 6.46 23.19 3.70
CA TRP A 448 6.33 24.09 2.55
C TRP A 448 5.41 23.55 1.45
N MET A 449 5.18 22.23 1.40
CA MET A 449 4.33 21.59 0.38
C MET A 449 2.84 21.83 0.66
N TRP A 450 2.42 21.82 1.93
CA TRP A 450 1.00 21.86 2.29
C TRP A 450 0.28 23.14 1.86
N PRO A 451 0.83 24.36 2.07
CA PRO A 451 0.20 25.58 1.55
C PRO A 451 0.04 25.59 0.03
N ILE A 452 0.96 24.93 -0.70
CA ILE A 452 0.89 24.81 -2.17
C ILE A 452 -0.24 23.86 -2.56
N ILE A 453 -0.36 22.72 -1.88
CA ILE A 453 -1.48 21.78 -2.05
C ILE A 453 -2.79 22.52 -1.79
N HIS A 454 -2.95 23.16 -0.63
CA HIS A 454 -4.18 23.87 -0.25
C HIS A 454 -4.58 24.95 -1.26
N GLN A 455 -3.61 25.70 -1.80
CA GLN A 455 -3.89 26.69 -2.84
C GLN A 455 -4.39 26.05 -4.15
N ALA A 456 -3.85 24.89 -4.52
CA ALA A 456 -4.31 24.13 -5.69
C ALA A 456 -5.72 23.57 -5.49
N GLU A 457 -6.06 23.14 -4.27
CA GLU A 457 -7.41 22.69 -3.89
C GLU A 457 -8.44 23.81 -4.01
N GLU A 458 -8.13 25.00 -3.49
CA GLU A 458 -8.97 26.19 -3.64
C GLU A 458 -9.16 26.56 -5.12
N THR A 459 -8.08 26.53 -5.90
CA THR A 459 -8.11 26.81 -7.34
C THR A 459 -9.01 25.80 -8.07
N MET A 460 -8.93 24.52 -7.73
CA MET A 460 -9.78 23.49 -8.33
C MET A 460 -11.25 23.70 -7.97
N THR A 461 -11.54 24.08 -6.72
CA THR A 461 -12.88 24.47 -6.28
C THR A 461 -13.43 25.60 -7.15
N ASP A 462 -12.65 26.66 -7.34
CA ASP A 462 -13.03 27.80 -8.18
C ASP A 462 -13.28 27.39 -9.63
N LEU A 463 -12.44 26.52 -10.19
CA LEU A 463 -12.62 25.99 -11.54
C LEU A 463 -13.95 25.22 -11.69
N VAL A 464 -14.29 24.36 -10.73
CA VAL A 464 -15.55 23.60 -10.74
C VAL A 464 -16.75 24.53 -10.61
N VAL A 465 -16.69 25.50 -9.68
CA VAL A 465 -17.77 26.48 -9.43
C VAL A 465 -18.01 27.40 -10.62
N GLN A 466 -16.97 27.78 -11.35
CA GLN A 466 -17.09 28.61 -12.56
C GLN A 466 -17.61 27.82 -13.76
N HIS A 467 -17.51 26.48 -13.73
CA HIS A 467 -17.85 25.58 -14.83
C HIS A 467 -18.87 24.50 -14.42
N PRO A 468 -20.02 24.82 -13.80
CA PRO A 468 -20.93 23.80 -13.26
C PRO A 468 -21.49 22.89 -14.37
N ASP A 469 -21.91 23.49 -15.49
CA ASP A 469 -22.53 22.82 -16.64
C ASP A 469 -21.71 22.98 -17.92
N GLU A 470 -20.38 23.01 -17.81
CA GLU A 470 -19.51 23.15 -18.98
C GLU A 470 -19.73 22.00 -19.98
N SER A 471 -19.86 22.39 -21.24
CA SER A 471 -20.22 21.53 -22.38
C SER A 471 -19.23 21.63 -23.53
N ASP A 472 -18.32 22.61 -23.51
CA ASP A 472 -17.19 22.68 -24.44
C ASP A 472 -16.24 21.48 -24.21
N PRO A 473 -16.10 20.56 -25.18
CA PRO A 473 -15.25 19.38 -25.02
C PRO A 473 -13.79 19.72 -24.70
N MET A 474 -13.26 20.84 -25.20
CA MET A 474 -11.88 21.24 -24.94
C MET A 474 -11.70 21.65 -23.49
N LYS A 475 -12.62 22.45 -22.95
CA LYS A 475 -12.55 22.88 -21.55
C LYS A 475 -12.77 21.71 -20.59
N VAL A 476 -13.68 20.79 -20.91
CA VAL A 476 -13.89 19.57 -20.11
C VAL A 476 -12.61 18.72 -20.06
N ARG A 477 -11.89 18.58 -21.18
CA ARG A 477 -10.57 17.90 -21.19
C ARG A 477 -9.56 18.59 -20.27
N ILE A 478 -9.45 19.92 -20.34
CA ILE A 478 -8.55 20.69 -19.48
C ILE A 478 -8.92 20.54 -17.99
N LEU A 479 -10.21 20.65 -17.65
CA LEU A 479 -10.71 20.48 -16.28
C LEU A 479 -10.42 19.07 -15.74
N ASN A 480 -10.63 18.03 -16.57
CA ASN A 480 -10.33 16.65 -16.20
C ASN A 480 -8.83 16.43 -16.01
N GLN A 481 -7.98 16.99 -16.88
CA GLN A 481 -6.53 16.88 -16.71
C GLN A 481 -6.04 17.68 -15.49
N ALA A 482 -6.57 18.88 -15.24
CA ALA A 482 -6.25 19.65 -14.04
C ALA A 482 -6.62 18.87 -12.77
N PHE A 483 -7.77 18.18 -12.78
CA PHE A 483 -8.15 17.32 -11.68
C PHE A 483 -7.17 16.15 -11.47
N ARG A 484 -6.66 15.52 -12.55
CA ARG A 484 -5.62 14.49 -12.44
C ARG A 484 -4.32 15.05 -11.84
N GLU A 485 -3.85 16.21 -12.30
CA GLU A 485 -2.65 16.83 -11.76
C GLU A 485 -2.82 17.17 -10.27
N LEU A 486 -4.01 17.63 -9.84
CA LEU A 486 -4.28 17.84 -8.41
C LEU A 486 -4.19 16.54 -7.61
N LEU A 487 -4.79 15.45 -8.09
CA LEU A 487 -4.70 14.16 -7.40
C LEU A 487 -3.24 13.69 -7.33
N LEU A 488 -2.50 13.77 -8.43
CA LEU A 488 -1.08 13.38 -8.47
C LEU A 488 -0.23 14.24 -7.53
N LEU A 489 -0.49 15.54 -7.44
CA LEU A 489 0.14 16.47 -6.50
C LEU A 489 -0.12 16.08 -5.02
N GLN A 490 -1.30 15.53 -4.72
CA GLN A 490 -1.74 15.19 -3.36
C GLN A 490 -1.17 13.87 -2.80
N SER A 491 -0.43 13.09 -3.58
CA SER A 491 0.12 11.79 -3.14
C SER A 491 0.97 11.93 -1.87
N SER A 492 0.77 11.02 -0.89
CA SER A 492 1.54 11.01 0.36
C SER A 492 3.01 10.64 0.16
N ASP A 493 3.35 10.03 -0.98
CA ASP A 493 4.69 9.59 -1.32
C ASP A 493 5.68 10.77 -1.40
N TRP A 494 5.25 11.94 -1.87
CA TRP A 494 6.16 13.09 -2.01
C TRP A 494 6.71 13.56 -0.67
N PRO A 495 5.88 13.92 0.32
CA PRO A 495 6.39 14.25 1.65
C PRO A 495 7.07 13.05 2.34
N PHE A 496 6.60 11.81 2.12
CA PHE A 496 7.26 10.62 2.68
C PHE A 496 8.71 10.49 2.21
N LEU A 497 8.95 10.48 0.88
CA LEU A 497 10.28 10.32 0.29
C LEU A 497 11.23 11.47 0.62
N VAL A 498 10.70 12.67 0.86
CA VAL A 498 11.48 13.80 1.37
C VAL A 498 11.91 13.58 2.82
N THR A 499 11.01 13.09 3.67
CA THR A 499 11.29 12.84 5.10
C THR A 499 12.23 11.66 5.30
N THR A 500 12.09 10.58 4.53
CA THR A 500 12.93 9.37 4.64
C THR A 500 14.29 9.52 3.94
N PHE A 501 14.50 10.61 3.19
CA PHE A 501 15.71 10.86 2.39
C PHE A 501 16.02 9.79 1.33
N GLN A 502 15.07 8.90 1.01
CA GLN A 502 15.29 7.82 0.04
C GLN A 502 15.43 8.33 -1.38
N ALA A 503 14.53 9.25 -1.77
CA ALA A 503 14.46 9.82 -3.11
C ALA A 503 14.07 11.30 -3.04
N LYS A 504 14.66 12.04 -2.10
CA LYS A 504 14.26 13.42 -1.77
C LYS A 504 14.20 14.33 -3.00
N ASP A 505 15.28 14.38 -3.78
CA ASP A 505 15.35 15.29 -4.93
C ASP A 505 14.33 14.89 -6.01
N TYR A 506 14.19 13.59 -6.27
CA TYR A 506 13.16 13.04 -7.15
C TYR A 506 11.74 13.46 -6.71
N ALA A 507 11.42 13.31 -5.43
CA ALA A 507 10.11 13.66 -4.89
C ALA A 507 9.82 15.17 -4.99
N ILE A 508 10.81 16.03 -4.73
CA ILE A 508 10.68 17.48 -4.88
C ILE A 508 10.47 17.86 -6.35
N GLU A 509 11.21 17.25 -7.27
CA GLU A 509 11.04 17.49 -8.71
C GLU A 509 9.65 17.07 -9.18
N ARG A 510 9.20 15.86 -8.81
CA ARG A 510 7.86 15.34 -9.13
C ARG A 510 6.74 16.21 -8.58
N PHE A 511 6.84 16.61 -7.32
CA PHE A 511 5.89 17.51 -6.69
C PHE A 511 5.77 18.81 -7.47
N ASN A 512 6.90 19.49 -7.72
CA ASN A 512 6.90 20.77 -8.44
C ASN A 512 6.42 20.64 -9.90
N GLU A 513 6.72 19.53 -10.56
CA GLU A 513 6.21 19.26 -11.92
C GLU A 513 4.67 19.25 -11.94
N HIS A 514 4.04 18.52 -11.02
CA HIS A 514 2.57 18.48 -10.92
C HIS A 514 1.98 19.84 -10.54
N VAL A 515 2.65 20.62 -9.67
CA VAL A 515 2.26 22.01 -9.37
C VAL A 515 2.24 22.87 -10.63
N ASP A 516 3.32 22.81 -11.42
CA ASP A 516 3.47 23.65 -12.62
C ASP A 516 2.51 23.23 -13.74
N ASN A 517 2.27 21.92 -13.90
CA ASN A 517 1.29 21.40 -14.85
C ASN A 517 -0.14 21.82 -14.47
N PHE A 518 -0.50 21.68 -13.20
CA PHE A 518 -1.80 22.10 -12.68
C PHE A 518 -2.04 23.60 -12.92
N LYS A 519 -1.07 24.45 -12.58
CA LYS A 519 -1.16 25.90 -12.78
C LYS A 519 -1.33 26.26 -14.25
N GLN A 520 -0.58 25.62 -15.15
CA GLN A 520 -0.70 25.86 -16.58
C GLN A 520 -2.09 25.50 -17.11
N LEU A 521 -2.66 24.37 -16.68
CA LEU A 521 -4.02 23.96 -17.06
C LEU A 521 -5.09 24.91 -16.52
N ALA A 522 -4.97 25.35 -15.26
CA ALA A 522 -5.86 26.35 -14.68
C ALA A 522 -5.77 27.70 -15.41
N ASP A 523 -4.55 28.12 -15.78
CA ASP A 523 -4.29 29.34 -16.55
C ASP A 523 -4.93 29.31 -17.95
N MET A 524 -4.96 28.15 -18.62
CA MET A 524 -5.60 28.01 -19.93
C MET A 524 -7.10 28.39 -19.88
N LEU A 525 -7.78 28.03 -18.80
CA LEU A 525 -9.20 28.31 -18.60
C LEU A 525 -9.42 29.77 -18.19
N THR A 526 -8.67 30.26 -17.20
CA THR A 526 -8.86 31.61 -16.64
C THR A 526 -8.42 32.71 -17.60
N LYS A 527 -7.35 32.50 -18.38
CA LYS A 527 -6.83 33.47 -19.37
C LYS A 527 -7.40 33.27 -20.77
N SER A 528 -8.24 32.24 -20.98
CA SER A 528 -8.81 31.88 -22.29
C SER A 528 -7.74 31.67 -23.38
N SER A 529 -6.56 31.17 -22.99
CA SER A 529 -5.42 30.90 -23.89
C SER A 529 -5.10 29.41 -23.86
N ILE A 530 -5.77 28.64 -24.71
CA ILE A 530 -5.68 27.18 -24.73
C ILE A 530 -4.46 26.74 -25.55
N ASP A 531 -3.56 25.98 -24.92
CA ASP A 531 -2.48 25.27 -25.61
C ASP A 531 -2.83 23.77 -25.71
N ASN A 532 -3.37 23.39 -26.87
CA ASN A 532 -3.77 22.00 -27.14
C ASN A 532 -2.56 21.04 -27.25
N ALA A 533 -1.38 21.53 -27.62
CA ALA A 533 -0.19 20.69 -27.74
C ALA A 533 0.33 20.30 -26.34
N LEU A 534 0.38 21.28 -25.43
CA LEU A 534 0.69 21.03 -24.03
C LEU A 534 -0.34 20.10 -23.38
N LEU A 535 -1.64 20.37 -23.54
CA LEU A 535 -2.71 19.51 -23.01
C LEU A 535 -2.55 18.05 -23.45
N SER A 536 -2.35 17.82 -24.75
CA SER A 536 -2.22 16.45 -25.29
C SER A 536 -0.95 15.76 -24.77
N THR A 537 0.12 16.51 -24.54
CA THR A 537 1.35 15.99 -23.94
C THR A 537 1.12 15.56 -22.49
N LEU A 538 0.40 16.36 -21.71
CA LEU A 538 0.07 16.04 -20.32
C LEU A 538 -0.91 14.88 -20.22
N GLU A 539 -1.96 14.83 -21.05
CA GLU A 539 -2.90 13.70 -21.10
C GLU A 539 -2.19 12.38 -21.47
N GLU A 540 -1.17 12.43 -22.33
CA GLU A 540 -0.38 11.25 -22.67
C GLU A 540 0.62 10.88 -21.57
N LYS A 541 1.26 11.84 -20.89
CA LYS A 541 2.25 11.55 -19.83
C LYS A 541 1.56 11.11 -18.53
N ASN A 542 0.58 11.91 -18.09
CA ASN A 542 -0.13 11.81 -16.82
C ASN A 542 -1.56 11.31 -17.09
N ASN A 543 -1.67 10.05 -17.49
CA ASN A 543 -2.90 9.42 -17.98
C ASN A 543 -3.72 8.57 -16.99
N PRO A 544 -3.53 8.58 -15.64
CA PRO A 544 -4.36 7.75 -14.78
C PRO A 544 -5.81 8.29 -14.77
N PHE A 545 -6.76 7.40 -14.48
CA PHE A 545 -8.18 7.71 -14.34
C PHE A 545 -8.79 8.23 -15.67
N PRO A 546 -8.90 7.39 -16.72
CA PRO A 546 -9.41 7.79 -18.03
C PRO A 546 -10.88 8.28 -17.96
N ASN A 547 -11.67 7.75 -17.03
CA ASN A 547 -13.07 8.12 -16.83
C ASN A 547 -13.28 9.25 -15.81
N ILE A 548 -12.21 9.89 -15.34
CA ILE A 548 -12.32 10.98 -14.36
C ILE A 548 -13.20 12.09 -14.90
N HIS A 549 -14.02 12.65 -14.02
CA HIS A 549 -14.86 13.78 -14.35
C HIS A 549 -14.67 14.87 -13.29
N TYR A 550 -14.33 16.09 -13.69
CA TYR A 550 -14.02 17.20 -12.78
C TYR A 550 -15.15 17.50 -11.78
N ARG A 551 -16.42 17.32 -12.20
CA ARG A 551 -17.61 17.40 -11.31
C ARG A 551 -17.62 16.42 -10.12
N TRP A 552 -16.76 15.40 -10.10
CA TRP A 552 -16.59 14.56 -8.90
C TRP A 552 -15.84 15.29 -7.79
N TYR A 553 -15.15 16.40 -8.10
CA TYR A 553 -14.55 17.29 -7.12
C TYR A 553 -15.64 18.16 -6.46
N GLN A 554 -16.35 17.56 -5.51
CA GLN A 554 -17.43 18.17 -4.75
C GLN A 554 -17.39 17.67 -3.30
N GLY A 555 -17.80 18.51 -2.35
CA GLY A 555 -17.96 18.12 -0.95
C GLY A 555 -19.11 17.13 -0.76
N LEU A 556 -19.28 16.63 0.46
CA LEU A 556 -20.37 15.73 0.81
C LEU A 556 -21.70 16.51 0.83
N SER A 557 -22.64 16.12 -0.02
CA SER A 557 -23.96 16.75 -0.08
C SER A 557 -24.82 16.30 1.09
N GLY A 558 -24.77 16.99 2.23
CA GLY A 558 -25.64 16.63 3.37
C GLY A 558 -25.24 17.14 4.76
N ALA A 559 -24.08 17.77 4.96
CA ALA A 559 -23.66 18.25 6.28
C ALA A 559 -24.31 19.58 6.73
N THR A 560 -25.59 19.78 6.40
CA THR A 560 -26.46 20.68 7.16
C THR A 560 -27.37 19.82 8.05
N ASP A 561 -26.98 19.65 9.31
CA ASP A 561 -27.82 19.30 10.47
C ASP A 561 -28.58 17.95 10.54
N ALA A 562 -28.30 16.96 9.70
CA ALA A 562 -28.94 15.64 9.84
C ALA A 562 -27.91 14.53 10.14
N MET A 563 -27.76 14.17 11.42
CA MET A 563 -27.15 12.89 11.79
C MET A 563 -27.91 11.74 11.10
N PRO A 564 -27.24 10.72 10.55
CA PRO A 564 -27.91 9.55 10.03
C PRO A 564 -28.71 8.86 11.15
N PRO A 565 -29.85 8.23 10.82
CA PRO A 565 -30.64 7.51 11.83
C PRO A 565 -29.78 6.39 12.43
N GLN A 566 -29.67 6.39 13.76
CA GLN A 566 -28.98 5.32 14.46
C GLN A 566 -29.54 3.95 14.06
N PRO A 567 -28.69 2.91 13.94
CA PRO A 567 -29.17 1.56 13.72
C PRO A 567 -30.15 1.21 14.84
N VAL A 568 -31.39 0.90 14.44
CA VAL A 568 -32.45 0.47 15.35
C VAL A 568 -31.98 -0.80 16.02
N GLY A 569 -31.94 -0.76 17.36
CA GLY A 569 -31.17 -1.66 18.20
C GLY A 569 -31.40 -3.16 17.99
N VAL A 570 -30.38 -3.91 18.39
CA VAL A 570 -30.45 -5.31 18.82
C VAL A 570 -29.62 -5.45 20.09
#